data_AF-A0A7S3BID9-F1
#
_entry.id   AF-A0A7S3BID9-F1
#
_cell.length_a   1.000
_cell.length_b   1.000
_cell.length_c   1.000
_cell.angle_alpha   90.00
_cell.angle_beta   90.00
_cell.angle_gamma   90.00
#
_symmetry.space_group_name_H-M   'P 1'
#
loop_
_entity.id
_entity.type
_entity.pdbx_description
1 polymer ?
#
loop_
_entity_poly.entity_id
_entity_poly.type
_entity_poly.pdbx_seq_one_letter_code
_entity_poly.pdbx_strand_id
1 'polypeptide(L)'
;STRGGAPGHPLQPAPQGPAVASRARGLGEEAGACVGRVGAARGQQPKLPLGLAMTDTCFSCSSFCIISLRGDVIVSRDFRNDVPRNASDIFFRRVRTWGEDGETAPPVFLCDGVSYFHVKSGGLLFMLTSRRNLAPALALELLHRVARVVKDYCGVLNEDALRKNFVLVYELLDELLDYGYAQTTSTESLKQFVFNEPAKQAPPPKARAGSLFQAAKRIGGSAINRSVLANERASTARDEIFVDIIERLSVVFNSAGHILTSEVDGVIQMKSYLRGNPEIRIALNEDIVVANRESDGGLGFSASGGVGAVLDDCSFHDCVRLEDFDAGRTIQMVPPDGEFDVMKYRSTSDFRPPFRLFPQVIDREPGAFGIDFALKLRADFPASSSASSVRVTVPLPRTSTRASVELGAQAAGQTWEFEEAKHCLTWTLKKVVGGSEHSLRARVALSQAATSSTRREVGPVSVNFTIPMYNVSKLQVRYLQILNKSKDYKPYRWVRYISQSNSYVCRL
;
A
#
# COMPACT_ATOMS: atom_id res chain seq x y z
N SER A 1 17.13 67.19 -24.15
CA SER A 1 16.66 68.58 -24.30
C SER A 1 15.15 68.60 -24.21
N THR A 2 14.62 69.04 -23.05
CA THR A 2 13.25 69.58 -22.78
C THR A 2 12.02 68.75 -23.15
N ARG A 3 10.97 68.50 -22.35
CA ARG A 3 10.43 68.94 -21.03
C ARG A 3 9.33 67.88 -20.68
N GLY A 4 9.16 67.36 -19.45
CA GLY A 4 8.40 67.93 -18.31
C GLY A 4 6.89 67.65 -18.43
N GLY A 5 6.11 67.14 -17.47
CA GLY A 5 6.27 66.76 -16.07
C GLY A 5 5.01 66.00 -15.56
N ALA A 6 5.08 65.39 -14.37
CA ALA A 6 3.99 64.73 -13.63
C ALA A 6 3.35 65.71 -12.59
N PRO A 7 2.51 65.33 -11.59
CA PRO A 7 1.61 64.17 -11.36
C PRO A 7 0.19 64.59 -10.84
N GLY A 8 -0.72 63.63 -10.54
CA GLY A 8 -1.93 63.89 -9.74
C GLY A 8 -2.89 62.69 -9.53
N HIS A 9 -2.86 62.09 -8.33
CA HIS A 9 -3.84 61.15 -7.74
C HIS A 9 -5.02 61.92 -7.06
N PRO A 10 -6.00 61.31 -6.34
CA PRO A 10 -6.94 60.22 -6.66
C PRO A 10 -8.42 60.62 -6.32
N LEU A 11 -9.45 59.95 -6.87
CA LEU A 11 -10.83 60.08 -6.36
C LEU A 11 -11.62 58.76 -6.44
N GLN A 12 -12.18 58.37 -5.30
CA GLN A 12 -13.29 57.41 -5.05
C GLN A 12 -14.37 58.21 -4.27
N PRO A 13 -15.58 57.68 -3.96
CA PRO A 13 -16.57 56.93 -4.75
C PRO A 13 -18.01 57.50 -4.56
N ALA A 14 -19.07 56.74 -4.97
CA ALA A 14 -20.53 56.84 -4.66
C ALA A 14 -21.44 57.28 -5.85
N PRO A 15 -22.75 56.91 -5.91
CA PRO A 15 -23.61 56.37 -4.84
C PRO A 15 -24.48 55.13 -5.20
N GLN A 16 -25.24 54.71 -4.17
CA GLN A 16 -26.09 53.53 -3.99
C GLN A 16 -27.50 53.64 -4.59
N GLY A 17 -28.12 52.46 -4.82
CA GLY A 17 -29.55 52.20 -4.58
C GLY A 17 -30.25 51.36 -5.66
N PRO A 18 -31.36 50.62 -5.36
CA PRO A 18 -31.81 50.05 -4.08
C PRO A 18 -32.09 48.52 -4.12
N ALA A 19 -32.45 48.01 -2.95
CA ALA A 19 -32.63 46.61 -2.56
C ALA A 19 -33.93 45.93 -3.05
N VAL A 20 -33.89 44.59 -3.17
CA VAL A 20 -35.06 43.72 -3.01
C VAL A 20 -34.67 42.53 -2.13
N ALA A 21 -35.42 42.36 -1.04
CA ALA A 21 -35.28 41.31 -0.04
C ALA A 21 -36.32 40.20 -0.27
N SER A 22 -35.96 38.94 0.01
CA SER A 22 -36.95 37.90 0.35
C SER A 22 -36.35 36.80 1.25
N ARG A 23 -36.79 36.84 2.52
CA ARG A 23 -37.03 35.76 3.53
C ARG A 23 -36.40 34.38 3.27
N ALA A 24 -35.49 33.87 4.10
CA ALA A 24 -35.64 33.36 5.48
C ALA A 24 -36.48 32.06 5.61
N ARG A 25 -35.80 30.96 5.95
CA ARG A 25 -36.23 29.94 6.94
C ARG A 25 -35.00 29.16 7.42
N GLY A 26 -34.64 29.36 8.69
CA GLY A 26 -33.70 28.53 9.42
C GLY A 26 -34.43 27.38 10.13
N LEU A 27 -33.69 26.31 10.42
CA LEU A 27 -34.00 25.34 11.45
C LEU A 27 -32.72 25.13 12.25
N GLY A 28 -32.80 25.50 13.52
CA GLY A 28 -31.71 25.47 14.48
C GLY A 28 -31.55 24.12 15.16
N GLU A 29 -30.40 24.01 15.81
CA GLU A 29 -30.01 22.99 16.78
C GLU A 29 -30.97 22.93 17.97
N GLU A 30 -31.24 21.72 18.47
CA GLU A 30 -31.49 21.51 19.91
C GLU A 30 -30.74 20.24 20.37
N ALA A 31 -29.74 20.46 21.21
CA ALA A 31 -29.16 19.47 22.10
C ALA A 31 -30.03 19.40 23.37
N GLY A 32 -30.52 18.21 23.71
CA GLY A 32 -31.28 17.95 24.94
C GLY A 32 -30.55 16.93 25.81
N ALA A 33 -29.81 17.43 26.80
CA ALA A 33 -29.26 16.64 27.89
C ALA A 33 -30.38 16.27 28.88
N CYS A 34 -30.55 14.98 29.17
CA CYS A 34 -31.42 14.51 30.26
C CYS A 34 -30.57 14.00 31.42
N VAL A 35 -30.41 14.84 32.44
CA VAL A 35 -30.01 14.46 33.79
C VAL A 35 -31.29 14.25 34.61
N GLY A 36 -31.55 13.01 35.03
CA GLY A 36 -32.70 12.64 35.87
C GLY A 36 -32.25 11.87 37.11
N ARG A 37 -32.52 12.45 38.28
CA ARG A 37 -32.16 11.98 39.62
C ARG A 37 -32.77 10.61 40.01
N VAL A 38 -32.03 9.96 40.89
CA VAL A 38 -32.30 8.74 41.66
C VAL A 38 -33.63 8.80 42.44
N GLY A 39 -34.43 7.75 42.33
CA GLY A 39 -35.52 7.42 43.24
C GLY A 39 -35.52 5.91 43.52
N ALA A 40 -35.33 5.52 44.78
CA ALA A 40 -35.29 4.14 45.23
C ALA A 40 -36.71 3.57 45.43
N ALA A 41 -37.00 2.42 44.82
CA ALA A 41 -38.11 1.56 45.23
C ALA A 41 -37.79 0.08 44.90
N ARG A 42 -38.00 -0.80 45.90
CA ARG A 42 -37.72 -2.23 45.89
C ARG A 42 -38.63 -3.01 44.92
N GLY A 43 -38.05 -4.00 44.25
CA GLY A 43 -38.65 -5.32 44.06
C GLY A 43 -39.53 -5.54 42.82
N GLN A 44 -38.90 -5.88 41.69
CA GLN A 44 -39.36 -6.89 40.70
C GLN A 44 -38.32 -6.95 39.57
N GLN A 45 -37.85 -8.16 39.21
CA GLN A 45 -36.98 -8.35 38.04
C GLN A 45 -37.76 -7.95 36.76
N PRO A 46 -37.23 -7.04 35.92
CA PRO A 46 -37.87 -6.80 34.63
C PRO A 46 -37.44 -7.90 33.65
N LYS A 47 -38.43 -8.61 33.10
CA LYS A 47 -38.27 -9.42 31.89
C LYS A 47 -37.75 -8.51 30.77
N LEU A 48 -36.65 -8.91 30.14
CA LEU A 48 -36.11 -8.27 28.94
C LEU A 48 -37.21 -8.21 27.86
N PRO A 49 -37.54 -7.03 27.31
CA PRO A 49 -38.40 -6.97 26.15
C PRO A 49 -37.66 -7.52 24.93
N LEU A 50 -38.17 -8.61 24.36
CA LEU A 50 -37.88 -8.98 22.98
C LEU A 50 -38.25 -7.80 22.08
N GLY A 51 -37.32 -7.37 21.24
CA GLY A 51 -37.61 -6.48 20.11
C GLY A 51 -37.23 -5.02 20.32
N LEU A 52 -35.93 -4.74 20.41
CA LEU A 52 -35.40 -3.57 19.71
C LEU A 52 -34.90 -4.07 18.36
N ALA A 53 -35.58 -3.67 17.29
CA ALA A 53 -35.12 -3.91 15.94
C ALA A 53 -33.71 -3.32 15.82
N MET A 54 -32.70 -4.18 15.67
CA MET A 54 -31.42 -3.77 15.11
C MET A 54 -31.76 -3.18 13.74
N THR A 55 -31.54 -1.88 13.59
CA THR A 55 -31.58 -1.20 12.30
C THR A 55 -30.81 -2.06 11.27
N ASP A 56 -31.39 -2.24 10.08
CA ASP A 56 -30.99 -3.11 8.95
C ASP A 56 -29.59 -2.86 8.35
N THR A 57 -28.59 -2.53 9.16
CA THR A 57 -27.21 -2.23 8.76
C THR A 57 -26.22 -3.33 9.15
N CYS A 58 -26.71 -4.53 9.51
CA CYS A 58 -25.82 -5.65 9.80
C CYS A 58 -25.31 -6.26 8.50
N PHE A 59 -23.98 -6.26 8.33
CA PHE A 59 -23.28 -6.92 7.23
C PHE A 59 -23.81 -8.34 7.05
N SER A 60 -24.30 -8.71 5.86
CA SER A 60 -24.70 -10.09 5.58
C SER A 60 -24.44 -10.45 4.12
N CYS A 61 -23.55 -11.39 3.91
CA CYS A 61 -23.30 -11.96 2.59
C CYS A 61 -24.20 -13.16 2.31
N SER A 62 -24.56 -13.32 1.05
CA SER A 62 -25.40 -14.41 0.55
C SER A 62 -24.57 -15.65 0.24
N SER A 63 -23.52 -15.48 -0.57
CA SER A 63 -22.58 -16.53 -0.91
C SER A 63 -21.16 -16.00 -1.08
N PHE A 64 -20.20 -16.91 -0.97
CA PHE A 64 -18.77 -16.67 -1.17
C PHE A 64 -18.20 -17.72 -2.11
N CYS A 65 -17.38 -17.30 -3.07
CA CYS A 65 -16.71 -18.20 -4.01
C CYS A 65 -15.25 -17.81 -4.23
N ILE A 66 -14.39 -18.80 -4.46
CA ILE A 66 -13.03 -18.61 -4.97
C ILE A 66 -12.95 -19.26 -6.35
N ILE A 67 -12.61 -18.45 -7.35
CA ILE A 67 -12.64 -18.83 -8.76
C ILE A 67 -11.23 -18.67 -9.37
N SER A 68 -10.83 -19.62 -10.22
CA SER A 68 -9.59 -19.52 -11.00
C SER A 68 -9.70 -18.41 -12.06
N LEU A 69 -8.57 -17.95 -12.60
CA LEU A 69 -8.61 -17.01 -13.75
C LEU A 69 -9.20 -17.63 -15.02
N ARG A 70 -9.36 -18.96 -15.05
CA ARG A 70 -10.01 -19.69 -16.16
C ARG A 70 -11.53 -19.77 -16.00
N GLY A 71 -12.05 -19.47 -14.82
CA GLY A 71 -13.48 -19.54 -14.50
C GLY A 71 -13.89 -20.77 -13.69
N ASP A 72 -12.93 -21.62 -13.31
CA ASP A 72 -13.23 -22.81 -12.51
C ASP A 72 -13.51 -22.41 -11.06
N VAL A 73 -14.68 -22.79 -10.55
CA VAL A 73 -15.02 -22.59 -9.13
C VAL A 73 -14.27 -23.63 -8.29
N ILE A 74 -13.34 -23.17 -7.45
CA ILE A 74 -12.53 -24.04 -6.59
C ILE A 74 -13.21 -24.25 -5.24
N VAL A 75 -13.75 -23.16 -4.68
CA VAL A 75 -14.47 -23.15 -3.41
C VAL A 75 -15.77 -22.38 -3.61
N SER A 76 -16.88 -22.94 -3.12
CA SER A 76 -18.18 -22.28 -3.13
C SER A 76 -18.90 -22.56 -1.84
N ARG A 77 -19.32 -21.50 -1.15
CA ARG A 77 -20.10 -21.57 0.09
C ARG A 77 -21.30 -20.67 -0.04
N ASP A 78 -22.48 -21.26 0.03
CA ASP A 78 -23.76 -20.53 0.09
C ASP A 78 -24.22 -20.48 1.54
N PHE A 79 -24.44 -19.28 2.06
CA PHE A 79 -24.85 -19.06 3.45
C PHE A 79 -26.36 -18.88 3.58
N ARG A 80 -27.03 -18.34 2.55
CA ARG A 80 -28.42 -17.88 2.65
C ARG A 80 -29.36 -18.53 1.64
N ASN A 81 -28.85 -19.17 0.59
CA ASN A 81 -29.63 -19.75 -0.50
C ASN A 81 -30.57 -18.75 -1.18
N ASP A 82 -30.21 -17.47 -1.18
CA ASP A 82 -31.02 -16.39 -1.74
C ASP A 82 -30.46 -15.89 -3.08
N VAL A 83 -29.24 -16.23 -3.47
CA VAL A 83 -28.70 -15.89 -4.80
C VAL A 83 -28.89 -17.04 -5.80
N PRO A 84 -28.95 -16.75 -7.12
CA PRO A 84 -29.00 -17.79 -8.15
C PRO A 84 -27.80 -18.73 -8.04
N ARG A 85 -28.02 -20.05 -8.22
CA ARG A 85 -26.94 -21.06 -8.15
C ARG A 85 -25.84 -20.85 -9.20
N ASN A 86 -26.16 -20.20 -10.32
CA ASN A 86 -25.23 -19.83 -11.38
C ASN A 86 -24.61 -18.43 -11.20
N ALA A 87 -24.69 -17.85 -10.00
CA ALA A 87 -24.13 -16.52 -9.72
C ALA A 87 -22.63 -16.43 -10.03
N SER A 88 -21.85 -17.50 -9.81
CA SER A 88 -20.43 -17.58 -10.16
C SER A 88 -20.18 -17.45 -11.66
N ASP A 89 -21.04 -18.04 -12.48
CA ASP A 89 -20.90 -18.02 -13.94
C ASP A 89 -21.29 -16.65 -14.51
N ILE A 90 -22.37 -16.07 -13.97
CA ILE A 90 -22.81 -14.70 -14.29
C ILE A 90 -21.68 -13.72 -13.98
N PHE A 91 -21.12 -13.83 -12.77
CA PHE A 91 -19.98 -13.04 -12.32
C PHE A 91 -18.79 -13.15 -13.27
N PHE A 92 -18.31 -14.38 -13.53
CA PHE A 92 -17.11 -14.60 -14.33
C PHE A 92 -17.28 -14.09 -15.76
N ARG A 93 -18.45 -14.32 -16.37
CA ARG A 93 -18.78 -13.78 -17.70
C ARG A 93 -18.74 -12.25 -17.68
N ARG A 94 -19.41 -11.61 -16.73
CA ARG A 94 -19.46 -10.15 -16.61
C ARG A 94 -18.09 -9.53 -16.44
N VAL A 95 -17.26 -10.10 -15.56
CA VAL A 95 -15.90 -9.60 -15.28
C VAL A 95 -15.00 -9.72 -16.50
N ARG A 96 -15.13 -10.80 -17.26
CA ARG A 96 -14.31 -11.06 -18.46
C ARG A 96 -14.74 -10.25 -19.67
N THR A 97 -16.04 -10.02 -19.85
CA THR A 97 -16.60 -9.23 -20.96
C THR A 97 -16.81 -7.77 -20.55
N TRP A 98 -16.22 -7.33 -19.44
CA TRP A 98 -16.40 -5.96 -18.98
C TRP A 98 -15.60 -5.01 -19.87
N GLY A 99 -16.29 -4.08 -20.54
CA GLY A 99 -15.70 -3.16 -21.51
C GLY A 99 -15.09 -3.91 -22.71
N GLU A 100 -15.70 -3.78 -23.89
CA GLU A 100 -15.21 -4.44 -25.11
C GLU A 100 -13.77 -4.00 -25.53
N ASP A 101 -13.17 -3.03 -24.81
CA ASP A 101 -11.87 -2.39 -25.10
C ASP A 101 -10.80 -2.56 -23.99
N GLY A 102 -10.82 -3.65 -23.22
CA GLY A 102 -9.76 -3.96 -22.25
C GLY A 102 -9.84 -3.19 -20.93
N GLU A 103 -11.00 -2.63 -20.62
CA GLU A 103 -11.28 -2.09 -19.29
C GLU A 103 -11.41 -3.23 -18.27
N THR A 104 -10.94 -2.99 -17.04
CA THR A 104 -11.10 -3.97 -15.97
C THR A 104 -12.44 -3.76 -15.28
N ALA A 105 -13.16 -4.85 -14.98
CA ALA A 105 -14.40 -4.78 -14.23
C ALA A 105 -14.22 -4.03 -12.89
N PRO A 106 -15.19 -3.20 -12.50
CA PRO A 106 -15.13 -2.51 -11.22
C PRO A 106 -15.15 -3.54 -10.08
N PRO A 107 -14.54 -3.22 -8.93
CA PRO A 107 -14.49 -4.12 -7.77
C PRO A 107 -15.87 -4.51 -7.23
N VAL A 108 -16.88 -3.68 -7.51
CA VAL A 108 -18.26 -3.89 -7.11
C VAL A 108 -19.18 -3.53 -8.26
N PHE A 109 -20.14 -4.40 -8.55
CA PHE A 109 -21.19 -4.13 -9.53
C PHE A 109 -22.49 -4.83 -9.17
N LEU A 110 -23.60 -4.31 -9.68
CA LEU A 110 -24.94 -4.86 -9.50
C LEU A 110 -25.37 -5.55 -10.81
N CYS A 111 -25.84 -6.80 -10.72
CA CYS A 111 -26.43 -7.51 -11.84
C CYS A 111 -27.67 -8.26 -11.37
N ASP A 112 -28.80 -8.08 -12.04
CA ASP A 112 -30.04 -8.81 -11.79
C ASP A 112 -30.50 -8.80 -10.32
N GLY A 113 -30.31 -7.66 -9.63
CA GLY A 113 -30.68 -7.50 -8.22
C GLY A 113 -29.73 -8.17 -7.22
N VAL A 114 -28.56 -8.62 -7.67
CA VAL A 114 -27.49 -9.18 -6.83
C VAL A 114 -26.27 -8.28 -6.92
N SER A 115 -25.76 -7.83 -5.77
CA SER A 115 -24.50 -7.11 -5.67
C SER A 115 -23.35 -8.10 -5.65
N TYR A 116 -22.39 -7.92 -6.54
CA TYR A 116 -21.17 -8.70 -6.64
C TYR A 116 -20.00 -7.86 -6.15
N PHE A 117 -19.21 -8.42 -5.25
CA PHE A 117 -17.98 -7.82 -4.72
C PHE A 117 -16.84 -8.77 -5.08
N HIS A 118 -15.74 -8.25 -5.62
CA HIS A 118 -14.58 -9.08 -5.92
C HIS A 118 -13.25 -8.42 -5.63
N VAL A 119 -12.25 -9.27 -5.35
CA VAL A 119 -10.84 -8.88 -5.33
C VAL A 119 -10.01 -9.96 -6.02
N LYS A 120 -8.94 -9.56 -6.68
CA LYS A 120 -7.98 -10.47 -7.31
C LYS A 120 -6.74 -10.60 -6.44
N SER A 121 -6.42 -11.81 -6.00
CA SER A 121 -5.24 -12.08 -5.16
C SER A 121 -4.66 -13.46 -5.45
N GLY A 122 -3.33 -13.58 -5.52
CA GLY A 122 -2.66 -14.87 -5.75
C GLY A 122 -3.01 -15.56 -7.08
N GLY A 123 -3.43 -14.80 -8.10
CA GLY A 123 -3.91 -15.37 -9.36
C GLY A 123 -5.30 -16.01 -9.26
N LEU A 124 -6.11 -15.60 -8.27
CA LEU A 124 -7.46 -16.09 -8.01
C LEU A 124 -8.43 -14.91 -7.87
N LEU A 125 -9.70 -15.16 -8.14
CA LEU A 125 -10.80 -14.22 -7.92
C LEU A 125 -11.57 -14.64 -6.68
N PHE A 126 -11.53 -13.78 -5.66
CA PHE A 126 -12.34 -13.91 -4.46
C PHE A 126 -13.61 -13.11 -4.66
N MET A 127 -14.76 -13.77 -4.55
CA MET A 127 -16.05 -13.19 -4.86
C MET A 127 -17.03 -13.39 -3.70
N LEU A 128 -17.79 -12.34 -3.41
CA LEU A 128 -18.88 -12.34 -2.45
C LEU A 128 -20.11 -11.76 -3.12
N THR A 129 -21.27 -12.36 -2.86
CA THR A 129 -22.56 -11.84 -3.32
C THR A 129 -23.44 -11.40 -2.16
N SER A 130 -24.32 -10.44 -2.39
CA SER A 130 -25.41 -10.11 -1.47
C SER A 130 -26.62 -9.58 -2.22
N ARG A 131 -27.83 -9.93 -1.75
CA ARG A 131 -29.08 -9.26 -2.14
C ARG A 131 -29.42 -8.07 -1.24
N ARG A 132 -28.71 -7.91 -0.13
CA ARG A 132 -28.89 -6.81 0.81
C ARG A 132 -27.95 -5.66 0.48
N ASN A 133 -28.29 -4.48 0.98
CA ASN A 133 -27.42 -3.31 0.85
C ASN A 133 -26.21 -3.46 1.78
N LEU A 134 -25.12 -4.00 1.24
CA LEU A 134 -23.87 -4.23 1.94
C LEU A 134 -22.91 -3.08 1.70
N ALA A 135 -22.30 -2.54 2.76
CA ALA A 135 -21.27 -1.52 2.62
C ALA A 135 -20.10 -2.04 1.77
N PRO A 136 -19.81 -1.44 0.60
CA PRO A 136 -18.78 -1.95 -0.31
C PRO A 136 -17.39 -2.05 0.32
N ALA A 137 -17.01 -1.06 1.13
CA ALA A 137 -15.72 -1.06 1.81
C ALA A 137 -15.56 -2.27 2.75
N LEU A 138 -16.61 -2.62 3.50
CA LEU A 138 -16.59 -3.75 4.43
C LEU A 138 -16.50 -5.09 3.69
N ALA A 139 -17.23 -5.24 2.59
CA ALA A 139 -17.18 -6.45 1.77
C ALA A 139 -15.79 -6.64 1.13
N LEU A 140 -15.21 -5.58 0.58
CA LEU A 140 -13.88 -5.63 -0.04
C LEU A 140 -12.77 -5.90 1.00
N GLU A 141 -12.84 -5.28 2.17
CA GLU A 141 -11.90 -5.54 3.26
C GLU A 141 -12.00 -6.98 3.75
N LEU A 142 -13.22 -7.50 3.94
CA LEU A 142 -13.42 -8.90 4.30
C LEU A 142 -12.80 -9.84 3.26
N LEU A 143 -13.01 -9.59 1.96
CA LEU A 143 -12.42 -10.42 0.90
C LEU A 143 -10.88 -10.41 0.95
N HIS A 144 -10.26 -9.23 1.15
CA HIS A 144 -8.82 -9.12 1.34
C HIS A 144 -8.35 -9.87 2.59
N ARG A 145 -9.12 -9.79 3.68
CA ARG A 145 -8.82 -10.47 4.94
C ARG A 145 -8.91 -11.99 4.82
N VAL A 146 -9.95 -12.51 4.18
CA VAL A 146 -10.10 -13.95 3.89
C VAL A 146 -8.94 -14.44 3.03
N ALA A 147 -8.56 -13.71 1.97
CA ALA A 147 -7.41 -14.06 1.14
C ALA A 147 -6.09 -14.09 1.93
N ARG A 148 -5.92 -13.17 2.90
CA ARG A 148 -4.77 -13.15 3.81
C ARG A 148 -4.78 -14.35 4.76
N VAL A 149 -5.90 -14.64 5.44
CA VAL A 149 -6.01 -15.80 6.35
C VAL A 149 -5.71 -17.10 5.60
N VAL A 150 -6.29 -17.29 4.41
CA VAL A 150 -6.01 -18.46 3.56
C VAL A 150 -4.53 -18.54 3.20
N LYS A 151 -3.90 -17.41 2.82
CA LYS A 151 -2.46 -17.37 2.56
C LYS A 151 -1.64 -17.76 3.80
N ASP A 152 -1.99 -17.23 4.97
CA ASP A 152 -1.27 -17.45 6.21
C ASP A 152 -1.36 -18.92 6.67
N TYR A 153 -2.50 -19.57 6.50
CA TYR A 153 -2.68 -20.99 6.82
C TYR A 153 -2.10 -21.92 5.77
N CYS A 154 -2.28 -21.64 4.47
CA CYS A 154 -1.73 -22.47 3.40
C CYS A 154 -0.23 -22.21 3.15
N GLY A 155 0.33 -21.10 3.63
CA GLY A 155 1.70 -20.61 3.40
C GLY A 155 1.88 -19.83 2.10
N VAL A 156 1.17 -20.21 1.02
CA VAL A 156 1.18 -19.51 -0.27
C VAL A 156 -0.24 -19.46 -0.80
N LEU A 157 -0.59 -18.36 -1.45
CA LEU A 157 -1.87 -18.17 -2.12
C LEU A 157 -1.72 -18.36 -3.63
N ASN A 158 -2.08 -19.54 -4.11
CA ASN A 158 -2.21 -19.85 -5.53
C ASN A 158 -3.21 -21.02 -5.73
N GLU A 159 -3.56 -21.26 -6.99
CA GLU A 159 -4.55 -22.27 -7.37
C GLU A 159 -4.17 -23.70 -6.93
N ASP A 160 -2.89 -24.08 -7.05
CA ASP A 160 -2.40 -25.40 -6.66
C ASP A 160 -2.44 -25.61 -5.13
N ALA A 161 -2.10 -24.58 -4.36
CA ALA A 161 -2.13 -24.60 -2.91
C ALA A 161 -3.57 -24.73 -2.40
N LEU A 162 -4.52 -23.98 -2.99
CA LEU A 162 -5.93 -24.09 -2.65
C LEU A 162 -6.49 -25.49 -2.93
N ARG A 163 -6.23 -26.05 -4.11
CA ARG A 163 -6.72 -27.39 -4.46
C ARG A 163 -6.18 -28.50 -3.57
N LYS A 164 -4.95 -28.35 -3.05
CA LYS A 164 -4.38 -29.32 -2.09
C LYS A 164 -4.93 -29.14 -0.68
N ASN A 165 -5.46 -27.96 -0.35
CA ASN A 165 -5.89 -27.58 0.98
C ASN A 165 -7.40 -27.26 1.06
N PHE A 166 -8.23 -27.73 0.13
CA PHE A 166 -9.64 -27.30 0.04
C PHE A 166 -10.42 -27.61 1.33
N VAL A 167 -10.13 -28.72 2.00
CA VAL A 167 -10.76 -29.09 3.29
C VAL A 167 -10.45 -28.04 4.36
N LEU A 168 -9.18 -27.67 4.51
CA LEU A 168 -8.73 -26.60 5.42
C LEU A 168 -9.38 -25.25 5.07
N VAL A 169 -9.53 -24.94 3.78
CA VAL A 169 -10.16 -23.69 3.35
C VAL A 169 -11.65 -23.66 3.70
N TYR A 170 -12.38 -24.78 3.55
CA TYR A 170 -13.77 -24.86 3.99
C TYR A 170 -13.92 -24.68 5.50
N GLU A 171 -13.06 -25.34 6.28
CA GLU A 171 -13.02 -25.17 7.74
C GLU A 171 -12.75 -23.71 8.13
N LEU A 172 -11.76 -23.07 7.50
CA LEU A 172 -11.49 -21.65 7.71
C LEU A 172 -12.70 -20.77 7.38
N LEU A 173 -13.40 -21.04 6.28
CA LEU A 173 -14.57 -20.25 5.88
C LEU A 173 -15.73 -20.40 6.86
N ASP A 174 -15.95 -21.59 7.41
CA ASP A 174 -17.01 -21.84 8.39
C ASP A 174 -16.73 -21.13 9.73
N GLU A 175 -15.45 -21.03 10.13
CA GLU A 175 -15.05 -20.26 11.32
C GLU A 175 -15.01 -18.74 11.07
N LEU A 176 -14.73 -18.32 9.84
CA LEU A 176 -14.69 -16.90 9.43
C LEU A 176 -16.10 -16.31 9.27
N LEU A 177 -17.03 -17.09 8.72
CA LEU A 177 -18.35 -16.64 8.31
C LEU A 177 -19.43 -17.63 8.78
N ASP A 178 -20.32 -17.15 9.65
CA ASP A 178 -21.50 -17.90 10.06
C ASP A 178 -22.77 -17.22 9.54
N TYR A 179 -23.56 -17.96 8.77
CA TYR A 179 -24.78 -17.47 8.10
C TYR A 179 -24.60 -16.13 7.35
N GLY A 180 -23.41 -15.92 6.81
CA GLY A 180 -23.03 -14.72 6.07
C GLY A 180 -22.59 -13.52 6.92
N TYR A 181 -22.46 -13.70 8.24
CA TYR A 181 -21.92 -12.71 9.16
C TYR A 181 -20.44 -13.00 9.43
N ALA A 182 -19.59 -11.99 9.30
CA ALA A 182 -18.17 -12.11 9.67
C ALA A 182 -18.04 -12.28 11.19
N GLN A 183 -17.37 -13.35 11.60
CA GLN A 183 -17.11 -13.68 13.00
C GLN A 183 -15.66 -13.28 13.33
N THR A 184 -14.76 -14.25 13.44
CA THR A 184 -13.37 -14.02 13.80
C THR A 184 -12.51 -14.02 12.56
N THR A 185 -11.90 -12.88 12.23
CA THR A 185 -11.04 -12.74 11.04
C THR A 185 -9.54 -12.68 11.38
N SER A 186 -9.18 -12.90 12.64
CA SER A 186 -7.79 -12.94 13.09
C SER A 186 -7.20 -14.33 12.92
N THR A 187 -6.10 -14.44 12.16
CA THR A 187 -5.36 -15.69 11.95
C THR A 187 -4.97 -16.36 13.28
N GLU A 188 -4.60 -15.58 14.30
CA GLU A 188 -4.20 -16.12 15.59
C GLU A 188 -5.39 -16.66 16.39
N SER A 189 -6.49 -15.92 16.42
CA SER A 189 -7.70 -16.32 17.15
C SER A 189 -8.37 -17.55 16.53
N LEU A 190 -8.20 -17.77 15.22
CA LEU A 190 -8.68 -18.95 14.50
C LEU A 190 -7.86 -20.21 14.80
N LYS A 191 -6.62 -20.11 15.28
CA LYS A 191 -5.73 -21.27 15.48
C LYS A 191 -6.36 -22.36 16.35
N GLN A 192 -7.10 -21.96 17.38
CA GLN A 192 -7.73 -22.90 18.34
C GLN A 192 -8.97 -23.61 17.78
N PHE A 193 -9.51 -23.15 16.65
CA PHE A 193 -10.73 -23.69 16.03
C PHE A 193 -10.45 -24.43 14.72
N VAL A 194 -9.21 -24.38 14.23
CA VAL A 194 -8.79 -25.00 12.96
C VAL A 194 -7.93 -26.21 13.24
N PHE A 195 -8.40 -27.39 12.85
CA PHE A 195 -7.77 -28.67 13.14
C PHE A 195 -7.04 -29.29 11.95
N ASN A 196 -7.40 -28.92 10.71
CA ASN A 196 -6.74 -29.51 9.55
C ASN A 196 -5.31 -28.97 9.36
N GLU A 197 -4.39 -29.88 9.06
CA GLU A 197 -3.00 -29.51 8.79
C GLU A 197 -2.81 -29.09 7.32
N PRO A 198 -1.97 -28.08 7.05
CA PRO A 198 -1.69 -27.66 5.69
C PRO A 198 -0.88 -28.74 4.97
N ALA A 199 -1.27 -29.05 3.73
CA ALA A 199 -0.53 -29.94 2.86
C ALA A 199 0.91 -29.44 2.69
N LYS A 200 1.88 -30.34 2.94
CA LYS A 200 3.31 -30.03 2.82
C LYS A 200 3.60 -29.51 1.41
N GLN A 201 3.94 -28.24 1.29
CA GLN A 201 4.35 -27.68 0.02
C GLN A 201 5.74 -28.22 -0.35
N ALA A 202 5.90 -28.65 -1.60
CA ALA A 202 7.24 -28.92 -2.12
C ALA A 202 8.04 -27.61 -2.06
N PRO A 203 9.30 -27.63 -1.56
CA PRO A 203 10.12 -26.43 -1.55
C PRO A 203 10.23 -25.89 -2.98
N PRO A 204 10.26 -24.56 -3.17
CA PRO A 204 10.43 -23.98 -4.50
C PRO A 204 11.69 -24.60 -5.14
N PRO A 205 11.66 -24.91 -6.46
CA PRO A 205 12.80 -25.50 -7.12
C PRO A 205 14.01 -24.59 -6.89
N LYS A 206 15.05 -25.13 -6.26
CA LYS A 206 16.31 -24.41 -6.08
C LYS A 206 16.81 -24.09 -7.49
N ALA A 207 16.73 -22.83 -7.89
CA ALA A 207 17.39 -22.37 -9.10
C ALA A 207 18.87 -22.81 -8.98
N ARG A 208 19.31 -23.69 -9.87
CA ARG A 208 20.72 -24.08 -9.99
C ARG A 208 21.49 -22.88 -10.54
N ALA A 209 21.80 -21.93 -9.68
CA ALA A 209 22.80 -20.91 -9.99
C ALA A 209 24.16 -21.52 -9.67
N GLY A 210 24.87 -22.01 -10.70
CA GLY A 210 26.29 -22.24 -10.60
C GLY A 210 26.99 -20.89 -10.46
N SER A 211 27.53 -20.57 -9.28
CA SER A 211 28.60 -19.58 -9.14
C SER A 211 29.28 -19.67 -7.78
N LEU A 212 30.60 -19.88 -7.84
CA LEU A 212 31.58 -19.87 -6.77
C LEU A 212 31.79 -18.45 -6.19
N PHE A 213 30.98 -17.97 -5.24
CA PHE A 213 31.40 -16.84 -4.39
C PHE A 213 30.79 -16.91 -2.99
N GLN A 214 31.65 -17.02 -1.97
CA GLN A 214 31.35 -16.73 -0.58
C GLN A 214 31.09 -15.22 -0.38
N ALA A 215 30.35 -14.89 0.69
CA ALA A 215 30.06 -13.56 1.23
C ALA A 215 28.80 -12.81 0.70
N ALA A 216 27.64 -13.25 1.18
CA ALA A 216 26.74 -12.45 2.02
C ALA A 216 25.59 -13.37 2.43
N LYS A 217 25.33 -13.51 3.74
CA LYS A 217 24.25 -14.33 4.30
C LYS A 217 22.90 -13.66 3.99
N ARG A 218 22.48 -13.72 2.71
CA ARG A 218 21.14 -13.35 2.27
C ARG A 218 20.19 -14.41 2.81
N ILE A 219 19.24 -13.96 3.63
CA ILE A 219 18.13 -14.79 4.12
C ILE A 219 17.44 -15.40 2.89
N GLY A 220 17.45 -16.73 2.79
CA GLY A 220 16.76 -17.43 1.72
C GLY A 220 15.26 -17.14 1.80
N GLY A 221 14.61 -16.91 0.65
CA GLY A 221 13.17 -16.63 0.52
C GLY A 221 12.21 -17.72 1.05
N SER A 222 12.72 -18.69 1.81
CA SER A 222 11.94 -19.77 2.45
C SER A 222 11.16 -19.31 3.69
N ALA A 223 11.44 -18.13 4.26
CA ALA A 223 10.69 -17.58 5.39
C ALA A 223 9.36 -16.92 4.97
N ILE A 224 9.19 -16.59 3.69
CA ILE A 224 8.03 -15.84 3.16
C ILE A 224 6.81 -16.75 2.94
N ASN A 225 7.02 -18.07 2.85
CA ASN A 225 5.99 -19.04 2.42
C ASN A 225 5.62 -20.07 3.52
N ARG A 226 5.82 -19.74 4.80
CA ARG A 226 5.51 -20.69 5.90
C ARG A 226 4.09 -20.50 6.39
N SER A 227 3.38 -21.62 6.56
CA SER A 227 2.11 -21.65 7.25
C SER A 227 2.26 -21.20 8.71
N VAL A 228 1.28 -20.45 9.21
CA VAL A 228 1.20 -20.06 10.63
C VAL A 228 1.12 -21.28 11.56
N LEU A 229 0.53 -22.40 11.11
CA LEU A 229 0.50 -23.67 11.86
C LEU A 229 1.88 -24.36 11.91
N ALA A 230 2.81 -24.01 11.02
CA ALA A 230 4.14 -24.59 11.01
C ALA A 230 5.08 -23.99 12.07
N ASN A 231 4.74 -22.83 12.64
CA ASN A 231 5.61 -22.12 13.61
C ASN A 231 5.66 -22.81 14.99
N GLU A 232 4.58 -23.46 15.44
CA GLU A 232 4.53 -24.05 16.79
C GLU A 232 5.43 -25.27 16.97
N ARG A 233 5.73 -26.00 15.90
CA ARG A 233 6.46 -27.28 16.00
C ARG A 233 7.96 -27.17 15.75
N ALA A 234 8.48 -25.98 15.44
CA ALA A 234 9.91 -25.74 15.36
C ALA A 234 10.49 -25.38 16.74
N SER A 235 10.45 -26.33 17.68
CA SER A 235 11.07 -26.26 19.02
C SER A 235 12.58 -25.91 18.99
N THR A 236 13.21 -25.99 17.81
CA THR A 236 14.62 -25.65 17.56
C THR A 236 14.84 -24.28 16.91
N ALA A 237 13.78 -23.51 16.64
CA ALA A 237 13.90 -22.16 16.08
C ALA A 237 14.43 -21.18 17.13
N ARG A 238 15.41 -20.36 16.73
CA ARG A 238 15.93 -19.28 17.59
C ARG A 238 14.86 -18.21 17.74
N ASP A 239 14.68 -17.70 18.96
CA ASP A 239 13.81 -16.55 19.19
C ASP A 239 14.35 -15.31 18.47
N GLU A 240 13.59 -14.80 17.52
CA GLU A 240 13.98 -13.65 16.72
C GLU A 240 12.79 -12.73 16.41
N ILE A 241 13.10 -11.44 16.33
CA ILE A 241 12.15 -10.39 15.96
C ILE A 241 12.78 -9.45 14.94
N PHE A 242 12.03 -9.15 13.91
CA PHE A 242 12.41 -8.22 12.85
C PHE A 242 11.40 -7.08 12.79
N VAL A 243 11.91 -5.85 12.70
CA VAL A 243 11.10 -4.64 12.50
C VAL A 243 11.61 -3.94 11.25
N ASP A 244 10.77 -3.88 10.23
CA ASP A 244 11.06 -3.26 8.95
C ASP A 244 10.25 -1.99 8.82
N ILE A 245 10.93 -0.85 8.67
CA ILE A 245 10.30 0.43 8.33
C ILE A 245 10.41 0.57 6.83
N ILE A 246 9.29 0.39 6.13
CA ILE A 246 9.22 0.36 4.68
C ILE A 246 8.50 1.63 4.21
N GLU A 247 9.21 2.50 3.49
CA GLU A 247 8.65 3.71 2.90
C GLU A 247 8.55 3.55 1.39
N ARG A 248 7.35 3.82 0.88
CA ARG A 248 7.00 3.81 -0.54
C ARG A 248 6.85 5.25 -0.99
N LEU A 249 7.72 5.68 -1.90
CA LEU A 249 7.80 7.06 -2.35
C LEU A 249 6.98 7.25 -3.63
N SER A 250 6.05 8.20 -3.59
CA SER A 250 5.27 8.66 -4.72
C SER A 250 5.66 10.10 -5.03
N VAL A 251 6.38 10.33 -6.14
CA VAL A 251 6.89 11.65 -6.53
C VAL A 251 6.64 11.90 -8.01
N VAL A 252 6.07 13.06 -8.33
CA VAL A 252 5.89 13.52 -9.71
C VAL A 252 6.71 14.78 -9.92
N PHE A 253 7.60 14.75 -10.91
CA PHE A 253 8.36 15.91 -11.37
C PHE A 253 7.75 16.50 -12.64
N ASN A 254 7.83 17.81 -12.79
CA ASN A 254 7.62 18.45 -14.08
C ASN A 254 8.86 18.35 -14.98
N SER A 255 8.76 18.83 -16.22
CA SER A 255 9.86 18.83 -17.20
C SER A 255 11.06 19.69 -16.79
N ALA A 256 10.87 20.66 -15.90
CA ALA A 256 11.95 21.45 -15.31
C ALA A 256 12.66 20.77 -14.13
N GLY A 257 12.17 19.61 -13.67
CA GLY A 257 12.70 18.89 -12.51
C GLY A 257 12.24 19.44 -11.15
N HIS A 258 11.19 20.26 -11.13
CA HIS A 258 10.50 20.65 -9.90
C HIS A 258 9.48 19.57 -9.48
N ILE A 259 9.33 19.40 -8.18
CA ILE A 259 8.37 18.47 -7.59
C ILE A 259 6.97 19.09 -7.71
N LEU A 260 6.03 18.36 -8.30
CA LEU A 260 4.61 18.72 -8.36
C LEU A 260 3.83 18.10 -7.20
N THR A 261 4.10 16.82 -6.93
CA THR A 261 3.51 16.07 -5.82
C THR A 261 4.56 15.16 -5.21
N SER A 262 4.57 15.07 -3.88
CA SER A 262 5.42 14.15 -3.12
C SER A 262 4.64 13.60 -1.95
N GLU A 263 4.67 12.28 -1.82
CA GLU A 263 3.99 11.55 -0.76
C GLU A 263 4.82 10.34 -0.34
N VAL A 264 4.79 10.04 0.95
CA VAL A 264 5.42 8.87 1.55
C VAL A 264 4.33 7.99 2.17
N ASP A 265 4.19 6.79 1.63
CA ASP A 265 3.38 5.72 2.22
C ASP A 265 4.29 4.81 3.04
N GLY A 266 4.22 4.92 4.36
CA GLY A 266 5.05 4.18 5.28
C GLY A 266 4.34 3.01 5.95
N VAL A 267 5.06 1.93 6.17
CA VAL A 267 4.59 0.78 6.96
C VAL A 267 5.69 0.33 7.90
N ILE A 268 5.37 0.19 9.19
CA ILE A 268 6.17 -0.56 10.16
C ILE A 268 5.66 -2.00 10.13
N GLN A 269 6.44 -2.88 9.53
CA GLN A 269 6.14 -4.31 9.44
C GLN A 269 6.97 -5.07 10.49
N MET A 270 6.33 -5.97 11.22
CA MET A 270 6.98 -6.82 12.21
C MET A 270 6.94 -8.28 11.78
N LYS A 271 8.02 -9.00 12.06
CA LYS A 271 8.05 -10.47 12.04
C LYS A 271 8.45 -10.96 13.42
N SER A 272 7.50 -11.53 14.16
CA SER A 272 7.71 -12.04 15.51
C SER A 272 7.78 -13.57 15.49
N TYR A 273 8.87 -14.12 16.02
CA TYR A 273 9.05 -15.55 16.28
C TYR A 273 9.50 -15.76 17.72
N LEU A 274 8.87 -15.04 18.66
CA LEU A 274 9.20 -15.06 20.08
C LEU A 274 8.31 -16.07 20.81
N ARG A 275 8.91 -16.94 21.62
CA ARG A 275 8.14 -17.87 22.44
C ARG A 275 7.25 -17.16 23.46
N GLY A 276 5.98 -17.55 23.49
CA GLY A 276 5.00 -17.11 24.49
C GLY A 276 4.47 -15.69 24.28
N ASN A 277 4.67 -15.11 23.09
CA ASN A 277 4.16 -13.80 22.68
C ASN A 277 4.33 -12.74 23.78
N PRO A 278 5.59 -12.46 24.18
CA PRO A 278 5.85 -11.48 25.24
C PRO A 278 5.41 -10.08 24.78
N GLU A 279 5.04 -9.25 25.74
CA GLU A 279 4.71 -7.85 25.47
C GLU A 279 5.95 -7.08 24.97
N ILE A 280 5.75 -6.16 24.03
CA ILE A 280 6.80 -5.40 23.36
C ILE A 280 6.48 -3.92 23.39
N ARG A 281 7.53 -3.10 23.50
CA ARG A 281 7.49 -1.65 23.30
C ARG A 281 8.44 -1.22 22.19
N ILE A 282 7.94 -0.42 21.26
CA ILE A 282 8.72 0.28 20.26
C ILE A 282 8.58 1.77 20.53
N ALA A 283 9.67 2.43 20.92
CA ALA A 283 9.68 3.88 20.99
C ALA A 283 10.14 4.46 19.65
N LEU A 284 9.30 5.33 19.09
CA LEU A 284 9.64 6.11 17.91
C LEU A 284 10.26 7.44 18.35
N ASN A 285 10.49 8.37 17.42
CA ASN A 285 10.98 9.70 17.80
C ASN A 285 9.96 10.42 18.70
N GLU A 286 10.46 11.22 19.64
CA GLU A 286 9.62 12.03 20.53
C GLU A 286 8.97 13.21 19.79
N ASP A 287 9.57 13.64 18.68
CA ASP A 287 9.19 14.82 17.89
C ASP A 287 8.22 14.48 16.73
N ILE A 288 7.55 13.33 16.78
CA ILE A 288 6.54 12.96 15.79
C ILE A 288 5.27 13.79 16.01
N VAL A 289 4.91 14.55 15.00
CA VAL A 289 3.66 15.33 14.94
C VAL A 289 2.68 14.61 14.02
N VAL A 290 1.45 14.40 14.47
CA VAL A 290 0.38 13.78 13.67
C VAL A 290 -0.70 14.83 13.38
N ALA A 291 -0.73 15.34 12.15
CA ALA A 291 -1.48 16.54 11.76
C ALA A 291 -2.98 16.46 12.09
N ASN A 292 -3.60 15.30 11.91
CA ASN A 292 -5.05 15.11 12.14
C ASN A 292 -5.44 14.80 13.59
N ARG A 293 -4.49 14.65 14.51
CA ARG A 293 -4.77 14.37 15.94
C ARG A 293 -4.48 15.56 16.86
N GLU A 294 -3.62 16.48 16.43
CA GLU A 294 -3.12 17.59 17.26
C GLU A 294 -3.65 18.96 16.81
N SER A 295 -4.62 19.00 15.90
CA SER A 295 -5.20 20.23 15.34
C SER A 295 -6.20 20.95 16.25
N ASP A 296 -6.37 20.53 17.51
CA ASP A 296 -7.11 21.29 18.51
C ASP A 296 -6.15 22.09 19.42
N GLY A 297 -5.79 23.29 18.96
CA GLY A 297 -5.33 24.40 19.81
C GLY A 297 -3.87 24.42 20.30
N GLY A 298 -3.04 23.42 20.01
CA GLY A 298 -1.63 23.41 20.41
C GLY A 298 -0.69 23.98 19.34
N LEU A 299 -0.16 25.18 19.54
CA LEU A 299 0.99 25.68 18.74
C LEU A 299 2.19 24.74 18.96
N GLY A 300 2.36 23.77 18.05
CA GLY A 300 3.48 22.82 18.03
C GLY A 300 4.80 23.48 17.69
N PHE A 301 5.31 24.35 18.56
CA PHE A 301 6.71 24.78 18.55
C PHE A 301 7.54 23.69 19.23
N SER A 302 8.27 22.90 18.44
CA SER A 302 9.40 22.12 18.96
C SER A 302 10.45 23.08 19.50
N ALA A 303 10.80 22.96 20.78
CA ALA A 303 11.88 23.71 21.44
C ALA A 303 13.28 23.29 20.96
N SER A 304 13.38 22.39 19.99
CA SER A 304 14.62 22.04 19.31
C SER A 304 14.43 22.28 17.82
N GLY A 305 15.30 23.08 17.19
CA GLY A 305 15.20 23.52 15.79
C GLY A 305 15.35 22.41 14.73
N GLY A 306 15.01 21.16 15.04
CA GLY A 306 14.85 20.07 14.09
C GLY A 306 13.37 19.80 13.85
N VAL A 307 12.93 19.90 12.60
CA VAL A 307 11.61 19.41 12.18
C VAL A 307 11.68 17.88 12.19
N GLY A 308 11.05 17.27 13.19
CA GLY A 308 10.83 15.84 13.33
C GLY A 308 10.00 15.23 12.20
N ALA A 309 9.68 13.95 12.30
CA ALA A 309 8.82 13.30 11.31
C ALA A 309 7.38 13.83 11.44
N VAL A 310 6.86 14.48 10.40
CA VAL A 310 5.49 14.97 10.35
C VAL A 310 4.65 13.96 9.58
N LEU A 311 3.66 13.38 10.25
CA LEU A 311 2.75 12.40 9.69
C LEU A 311 1.38 13.05 9.48
N ASP A 312 0.76 12.82 8.34
CA ASP A 312 -0.59 13.32 8.06
C ASP A 312 -1.62 12.51 8.86
N ASP A 313 -1.48 11.18 8.76
CA ASP A 313 -2.32 10.20 9.40
C ASP A 313 -1.51 8.91 9.67
N CYS A 314 -2.02 8.12 10.62
CA CYS A 314 -1.51 6.78 10.89
C CYS A 314 -2.62 5.86 11.37
N SER A 315 -2.47 4.58 11.07
CA SER A 315 -3.36 3.49 11.49
C SER A 315 -2.53 2.40 12.15
N PHE A 316 -3.07 1.78 13.19
CA PHE A 316 -2.37 0.74 13.96
C PHE A 316 -3.06 -0.61 13.80
N HIS A 317 -2.30 -1.67 14.03
CA HIS A 317 -2.86 -3.00 14.23
C HIS A 317 -3.66 -3.06 15.53
N ASP A 318 -4.69 -3.89 15.59
CA ASP A 318 -5.58 -4.05 16.75
C ASP A 318 -4.84 -4.50 18.03
N CYS A 319 -3.63 -5.06 17.90
CA CYS A 319 -2.82 -5.48 19.04
C CYS A 319 -2.09 -4.32 19.74
N VAL A 320 -2.12 -3.11 19.17
CA VAL A 320 -1.44 -1.93 19.68
C VAL A 320 -2.32 -1.19 20.69
N ARG A 321 -1.74 -0.84 21.84
CA ARG A 321 -2.37 0.05 22.82
C ARG A 321 -2.16 1.51 22.41
N LEU A 322 -3.25 2.17 22.03
CA LEU A 322 -3.22 3.54 21.52
C LEU A 322 -2.88 4.58 22.61
N GLU A 323 -3.26 4.33 23.86
CA GLU A 323 -3.04 5.24 25.00
C GLU A 323 -1.55 5.58 25.20
N ASP A 324 -0.67 4.57 25.07
CA ASP A 324 0.78 4.72 25.22
C ASP A 324 1.41 5.51 24.04
N PHE A 325 0.80 5.40 22.85
CA PHE A 325 1.29 6.10 21.66
C PHE A 325 0.99 7.59 21.72
N ASP A 326 -0.22 7.95 22.16
CA ASP A 326 -0.62 9.36 22.24
C ASP A 326 0.16 10.10 23.34
N ALA A 327 0.48 9.43 24.46
CA ALA A 327 1.24 10.02 25.57
C ALA A 327 2.76 10.10 25.34
N GLY A 328 3.37 9.07 24.73
CA GLY A 328 4.84 8.93 24.72
C GLY A 328 5.43 8.46 23.40
N ARG A 329 4.66 8.50 22.29
CA ARG A 329 5.06 7.99 20.97
C ARG A 329 5.65 6.58 21.02
N THR A 330 5.13 5.79 21.96
CA THR A 330 5.56 4.43 22.23
C THR A 330 4.45 3.47 21.83
N ILE A 331 4.76 2.59 20.89
CA ILE A 331 3.87 1.51 20.47
C ILE A 331 4.06 0.35 21.43
N GLN A 332 3.09 0.12 22.31
CA GLN A 332 3.04 -1.04 23.20
C GLN A 332 2.05 -2.08 22.66
N MET A 333 2.46 -3.35 22.60
CA MET A 333 1.62 -4.43 22.03
C MET A 333 2.03 -5.81 22.53
N VAL A 334 1.13 -6.78 22.37
CA VAL A 334 1.46 -8.21 22.35
C VAL A 334 1.42 -8.65 20.87
N PRO A 335 2.57 -8.92 20.23
CA PRO A 335 2.60 -9.17 18.80
C PRO A 335 2.02 -10.55 18.47
N PRO A 336 1.21 -10.65 17.41
CA PRO A 336 0.89 -11.94 16.80
C PRO A 336 2.13 -12.66 16.28
N ASP A 337 2.04 -13.99 16.18
CA ASP A 337 3.08 -14.80 15.55
C ASP A 337 3.18 -14.53 14.04
N GLY A 338 4.41 -14.47 13.53
CA GLY A 338 4.69 -14.32 12.11
C GLY A 338 4.73 -12.86 11.65
N GLU A 339 4.33 -12.62 10.41
CA GLU A 339 4.48 -11.33 9.71
C GLU A 339 3.17 -10.53 9.71
N PHE A 340 3.22 -9.32 10.27
CA PHE A 340 2.08 -8.41 10.29
C PHE A 340 2.51 -6.94 10.23
N ASP A 341 1.58 -6.08 9.83
CA ASP A 341 1.81 -4.64 9.78
C ASP A 341 1.40 -4.07 11.13
N VAL A 342 2.33 -3.45 11.85
CA VAL A 342 2.11 -2.85 13.18
C VAL A 342 1.44 -1.49 13.05
N MET A 343 1.96 -0.68 12.14
CA MET A 343 1.53 0.70 11.90
C MET A 343 1.67 1.01 10.42
N LYS A 344 0.69 1.70 9.86
CA LYS A 344 0.79 2.36 8.56
C LYS A 344 0.71 3.85 8.78
N TYR A 345 1.45 4.63 8.02
CA TYR A 345 1.46 6.07 8.12
C TYR A 345 1.61 6.70 6.75
N ARG A 346 1.10 7.91 6.63
CA ARG A 346 1.21 8.71 5.41
C ARG A 346 1.83 10.05 5.76
N SER A 347 2.68 10.57 4.89
CA SER A 347 3.27 11.90 5.04
C SER A 347 3.33 12.60 3.70
N THR A 348 2.78 13.81 3.65
CA THR A 348 2.92 14.73 2.51
C THR A 348 3.92 15.85 2.82
N SER A 349 4.66 15.73 3.92
CA SER A 349 5.71 16.69 4.28
C SER A 349 6.80 16.75 3.21
N ASP A 350 7.33 17.95 3.00
CA ASP A 350 8.41 18.16 2.05
C ASP A 350 9.65 17.36 2.44
N PHE A 351 10.14 16.55 1.50
CA PHE A 351 11.37 15.81 1.65
C PHE A 351 12.29 15.98 0.45
N ARG A 352 13.58 15.72 0.64
CA ARG A 352 14.54 15.69 -0.46
C ARG A 352 14.44 14.35 -1.20
N PRO A 353 13.97 14.32 -2.46
CA PRO A 353 13.82 13.06 -3.16
C PRO A 353 15.19 12.41 -3.42
N PRO A 354 15.31 11.07 -3.28
CA PRO A 354 16.59 10.39 -3.41
C PRO A 354 17.16 10.41 -4.83
N PHE A 355 16.31 10.59 -5.85
CA PHE A 355 16.75 10.65 -7.24
C PHE A 355 16.22 11.88 -7.96
N ARG A 356 17.06 12.60 -8.69
CA ARG A 356 16.59 13.58 -9.67
C ARG A 356 16.90 13.09 -11.07
N LEU A 357 15.86 13.07 -11.90
CA LEU A 357 15.98 12.74 -13.30
C LEU A 357 15.84 14.03 -14.12
N PHE A 358 16.76 14.23 -15.05
CA PHE A 358 16.73 15.32 -16.01
C PHE A 358 16.63 14.70 -17.41
N PRO A 359 15.40 14.49 -17.91
CA PRO A 359 15.20 14.00 -19.26
C PRO A 359 15.19 15.18 -20.24
N GLN A 360 15.91 15.04 -21.36
CA GLN A 360 16.01 16.06 -22.39
C GLN A 360 15.81 15.42 -23.76
N VAL A 361 14.74 15.79 -24.47
CA VAL A 361 14.56 15.42 -25.88
C VAL A 361 15.47 16.32 -26.71
N ILE A 362 16.25 15.72 -27.59
CA ILE A 362 17.20 16.42 -28.47
C ILE A 362 16.52 16.58 -29.83
N ASP A 363 16.35 17.83 -30.25
CA ASP A 363 15.72 18.13 -31.51
C ASP A 363 16.56 17.66 -32.69
N ARG A 364 15.89 17.01 -33.64
CA ARG A 364 16.42 16.72 -34.98
C ARG A 364 15.69 17.55 -36.02
N GLU A 365 16.34 17.63 -37.18
CA GLU A 365 15.77 18.23 -38.38
C GLU A 365 14.37 17.68 -38.67
N PRO A 366 13.42 18.54 -39.10
CA PRO A 366 12.09 18.10 -39.50
C PRO A 366 12.19 17.01 -40.58
N GLY A 367 11.40 15.94 -40.43
CA GLY A 367 11.43 14.81 -41.37
C GLY A 367 12.42 13.69 -41.01
N ALA A 368 13.21 13.84 -39.94
CA ALA A 368 14.08 12.77 -39.47
C ALA A 368 13.29 11.53 -39.01
N PHE A 369 13.74 10.34 -39.42
CA PHE A 369 13.18 9.04 -39.01
C PHE A 369 13.75 8.57 -37.67
N GLY A 370 13.85 9.48 -36.70
CA GLY A 370 14.37 9.16 -35.39
C GLY A 370 14.23 10.28 -34.36
N ILE A 371 14.28 9.90 -33.09
CA ILE A 371 14.26 10.78 -31.92
C ILE A 371 15.50 10.50 -31.10
N ASP A 372 16.22 11.54 -30.72
CA ASP A 372 17.33 11.45 -29.77
C ASP A 372 16.89 12.03 -28.42
N PHE A 373 17.33 11.43 -27.33
CA PHE A 373 17.14 11.99 -26.00
C PHE A 373 18.31 11.67 -25.08
N ALA A 374 18.53 12.53 -24.11
CA ALA A 374 19.50 12.35 -23.04
C ALA A 374 18.75 12.22 -21.71
N LEU A 375 19.18 11.28 -20.88
CA LEU A 375 18.75 11.12 -19.50
C LEU A 375 19.95 11.35 -18.60
N LYS A 376 19.78 12.19 -17.58
CA LYS A 376 20.75 12.35 -16.51
C LYS A 376 20.09 12.05 -15.18
N LEU A 377 20.57 11.01 -14.49
CA LEU A 377 20.08 10.55 -13.20
C LEU A 377 21.09 10.93 -12.12
N ARG A 378 20.67 11.76 -11.17
CA ARG A 378 21.47 12.17 -10.01
C ARG A 378 20.95 11.52 -8.74
N ALA A 379 21.84 10.91 -7.96
CA ALA A 379 21.53 10.34 -6.65
C ALA A 379 21.71 11.39 -5.54
N ASP A 380 20.61 11.89 -5.00
CA ASP A 380 20.54 12.99 -4.01
C ASP A 380 20.42 12.48 -2.56
N PHE A 381 20.97 11.30 -2.26
CA PHE A 381 21.05 10.72 -0.91
C PHE A 381 22.53 10.54 -0.47
N PRO A 382 22.80 10.30 0.83
CA PRO A 382 24.16 10.22 1.36
C PRO A 382 25.03 9.15 0.68
N ALA A 383 26.31 9.47 0.44
CA ALA A 383 27.27 8.57 -0.21
C ALA A 383 27.58 7.29 0.58
N SER A 384 27.26 7.26 1.88
CA SER A 384 27.32 6.06 2.73
C SER A 384 26.29 5.00 2.35
N SER A 385 25.22 5.41 1.67
CA SER A 385 24.14 4.54 1.23
C SER A 385 24.27 4.24 -0.26
N SER A 386 23.69 3.13 -0.70
CA SER A 386 23.63 2.78 -2.11
C SER A 386 22.27 2.19 -2.45
N ALA A 387 21.69 2.66 -3.55
CA ALA A 387 20.50 2.07 -4.13
C ALA A 387 20.86 0.81 -4.93
N SER A 388 19.92 -0.12 -4.95
CA SER A 388 19.98 -1.35 -5.75
C SER A 388 18.76 -1.45 -6.65
N SER A 389 18.90 -2.21 -7.73
CA SER A 389 17.81 -2.46 -8.68
C SER A 389 17.20 -1.18 -9.27
N VAL A 390 18.05 -0.18 -9.56
CA VAL A 390 17.57 1.08 -10.13
C VAL A 390 17.23 0.85 -11.60
N ARG A 391 16.01 1.17 -12.00
CA ARG A 391 15.50 0.99 -13.35
C ARG A 391 14.81 2.27 -13.80
N VAL A 392 15.28 2.87 -14.87
CA VAL A 392 14.64 4.01 -15.53
C VAL A 392 13.93 3.50 -16.78
N THR A 393 12.64 3.79 -16.90
CA THR A 393 11.79 3.27 -17.97
C THR A 393 11.20 4.45 -18.74
N VAL A 394 11.48 4.48 -20.04
CA VAL A 394 11.02 5.53 -20.97
C VAL A 394 10.02 4.90 -21.94
N PRO A 395 8.73 5.23 -21.84
CA PRO A 395 7.76 4.99 -22.90
C PRO A 395 8.18 5.73 -24.17
N LEU A 396 8.14 5.03 -25.30
CA LEU A 396 8.50 5.53 -26.61
C LEU A 396 7.29 5.49 -27.55
N PRO A 397 7.32 6.24 -28.67
CA PRO A 397 6.23 6.27 -29.63
C PRO A 397 5.97 4.90 -30.27
N ARG A 398 4.75 4.65 -30.72
CA ARG A 398 4.38 3.35 -31.33
C ARG A 398 5.12 3.04 -32.62
N THR A 399 5.66 4.07 -33.26
CA THR A 399 6.47 3.94 -34.48
C THR A 399 7.93 3.57 -34.20
N SER A 400 8.32 3.36 -32.93
CA SER A 400 9.70 3.00 -32.57
C SER A 400 10.06 1.60 -33.03
N THR A 401 11.09 1.47 -33.88
CA THR A 401 11.53 0.18 -34.43
C THR A 401 12.87 -0.30 -33.86
N ARG A 402 13.74 0.63 -33.45
CA ARG A 402 15.06 0.28 -32.88
C ARG A 402 15.52 1.37 -31.94
N ALA A 403 16.26 1.01 -30.90
CA ALA A 403 17.00 1.95 -30.07
C ALA A 403 18.48 1.59 -30.03
N SER A 404 19.34 2.60 -30.03
CA SER A 404 20.77 2.49 -29.73
C SER A 404 21.11 3.44 -28.60
N VAL A 405 21.91 2.99 -27.63
CA VAL A 405 22.22 3.75 -26.42
C VAL A 405 23.72 3.88 -26.23
N GLU A 406 24.15 5.10 -25.93
CA GLU A 406 25.48 5.46 -25.49
C GLU A 406 25.43 5.78 -23.98
N LEU A 407 26.19 5.01 -23.19
CA LEU A 407 26.29 5.22 -21.74
C LEU A 407 27.43 6.21 -21.43
N GLY A 408 27.26 7.01 -20.39
CA GLY A 408 28.29 7.93 -19.92
C GLY A 408 29.49 7.23 -19.25
N ALA A 409 30.43 8.02 -18.74
CA ALA A 409 31.69 7.55 -18.16
C ALA A 409 31.55 6.48 -17.05
N GLN A 410 30.43 6.45 -16.33
CA GLN A 410 30.14 5.48 -15.27
C GLN A 410 29.39 4.23 -15.75
N ALA A 411 29.60 3.76 -16.99
CA ALA A 411 28.83 2.67 -17.61
C ALA A 411 28.93 1.29 -16.92
N ALA A 412 29.91 1.07 -16.06
CA ALA A 412 30.13 -0.22 -15.42
C ALA A 412 28.89 -0.68 -14.60
N GLY A 413 28.38 -1.88 -14.89
CA GLY A 413 27.21 -2.44 -14.21
C GLY A 413 25.86 -1.82 -14.61
N GLN A 414 25.85 -1.04 -15.70
CA GLN A 414 24.63 -0.55 -16.34
C GLN A 414 24.31 -1.37 -17.59
N THR A 415 23.03 -1.63 -17.80
CA THR A 415 22.52 -2.30 -19.00
C THR A 415 21.29 -1.57 -19.51
N TRP A 416 20.94 -1.78 -20.77
CA TRP A 416 19.73 -1.24 -21.35
C TRP A 416 19.06 -2.29 -22.23
N GLU A 417 17.76 -2.16 -22.39
CA GLU A 417 16.93 -3.05 -23.19
C GLU A 417 15.83 -2.24 -23.87
N PHE A 418 15.58 -2.54 -25.15
CA PHE A 418 14.46 -1.98 -25.89
C PHE A 418 13.47 -3.10 -26.20
N GLU A 419 12.25 -2.96 -25.70
CA GLU A 419 11.16 -3.89 -25.94
C GLU A 419 10.23 -3.30 -27.01
N GLU A 420 10.35 -3.76 -28.26
CA GLU A 420 9.56 -3.26 -29.39
C GLU A 420 8.06 -3.46 -29.17
N ALA A 421 7.64 -4.64 -28.67
CA ALA A 421 6.24 -4.95 -28.39
C ALA A 421 5.58 -4.03 -27.35
N LYS A 422 6.37 -3.42 -26.46
CA LYS A 422 5.90 -2.47 -25.44
C LYS A 422 6.22 -1.02 -25.79
N HIS A 423 6.92 -0.78 -26.90
CA HIS A 423 7.49 0.51 -27.28
C HIS A 423 8.18 1.19 -26.10
N CYS A 424 9.15 0.51 -25.49
CA CYS A 424 9.70 0.94 -24.21
C CYS A 424 11.21 0.72 -24.15
N LEU A 425 11.95 1.75 -23.72
CA LEU A 425 13.37 1.65 -23.38
C LEU A 425 13.55 1.55 -21.87
N THR A 426 14.25 0.52 -21.41
CA THR A 426 14.57 0.31 -20.01
C THR A 426 16.07 0.43 -19.79
N TRP A 427 16.49 1.33 -18.91
CA TRP A 427 17.88 1.48 -18.45
C TRP A 427 17.99 0.97 -17.01
N THR A 428 18.85 -0.03 -16.80
CA THR A 428 19.03 -0.68 -15.50
C THR A 428 20.43 -0.38 -14.97
N LEU A 429 20.50 0.10 -13.72
CA LEU A 429 21.74 0.28 -12.97
C LEU A 429 21.72 -0.67 -11.77
N LYS A 430 22.66 -1.62 -11.76
CA LYS A 430 22.71 -2.67 -10.72
C LYS A 430 22.90 -2.09 -9.32
N LYS A 431 23.72 -1.05 -9.19
CA LYS A 431 24.04 -0.34 -7.95
C LYS A 431 24.32 1.12 -8.27
N VAL A 432 23.73 2.02 -7.49
CA VAL A 432 23.98 3.47 -7.57
C VAL A 432 24.37 3.97 -6.19
N VAL A 433 25.49 4.68 -6.09
CA VAL A 433 26.00 5.22 -4.82
C VAL A 433 25.43 6.62 -4.61
N GLY A 434 25.15 7.01 -3.37
CA GLY A 434 24.68 8.36 -3.09
C GLY A 434 25.68 9.43 -3.56
N GLY A 435 25.18 10.53 -4.11
CA GLY A 435 26.00 11.60 -4.69
C GLY A 435 26.55 11.31 -6.09
N SER A 436 26.35 10.12 -6.66
CA SER A 436 26.79 9.84 -8.04
C SER A 436 25.82 10.39 -9.09
N GLU A 437 26.35 10.51 -10.31
CA GLU A 437 25.59 10.95 -11.47
C GLU A 437 25.83 10.00 -12.64
N HIS A 438 24.73 9.57 -13.26
CA HIS A 438 24.76 8.66 -14.39
C HIS A 438 24.04 9.30 -15.56
N SER A 439 24.59 9.15 -16.76
CA SER A 439 24.01 9.70 -17.99
C SER A 439 23.86 8.63 -19.05
N LEU A 440 22.78 8.75 -19.82
CA LEU A 440 22.44 7.90 -20.94
C LEU A 440 22.02 8.78 -22.11
N ARG A 441 22.55 8.53 -23.30
CA ARG A 441 22.06 9.12 -24.55
C ARG A 441 21.47 8.02 -25.43
N ALA A 442 20.22 8.17 -25.80
CA ALA A 442 19.51 7.23 -26.65
C ALA A 442 19.21 7.85 -28.01
N ARG A 443 19.28 7.00 -29.04
CA ARG A 443 18.84 7.28 -30.39
C ARG A 443 17.83 6.22 -30.79
N VAL A 444 16.60 6.65 -31.02
CA VAL A 444 15.47 5.79 -31.38
C VAL A 444 15.15 6.00 -32.85
N ALA A 445 15.16 4.94 -33.63
CA ALA A 445 14.73 4.93 -35.02
C ALA A 445 13.21 4.73 -35.08
N LEU A 446 12.57 5.44 -36.00
CA LEU A 446 11.13 5.38 -36.21
C LEU A 446 10.80 4.81 -37.60
N SER A 447 9.67 4.13 -37.73
CA SER A 447 9.12 3.67 -39.03
C SER A 447 8.56 4.81 -39.88
N GLN A 448 8.31 5.97 -39.27
CA GLN A 448 7.77 7.17 -39.91
C GLN A 448 8.57 8.40 -39.48
N ALA A 449 8.51 9.46 -40.28
CA ALA A 449 9.14 10.74 -39.95
C ALA A 449 8.62 11.28 -38.61
N ALA A 450 9.53 11.77 -37.75
CA ALA A 450 9.17 12.32 -36.46
C ALA A 450 8.36 13.61 -36.62
N THR A 451 7.11 13.60 -36.15
CA THR A 451 6.24 14.77 -36.07
C THR A 451 6.21 15.33 -34.64
N SER A 452 5.63 16.51 -34.45
CA SER A 452 5.42 17.08 -33.11
C SER A 452 4.53 16.21 -32.23
N SER A 453 3.54 15.50 -32.80
CA SER A 453 2.71 14.54 -32.06
C SER A 453 3.51 13.30 -31.64
N THR A 454 4.32 12.74 -32.55
CA THR A 454 5.18 11.59 -32.23
C THR A 454 6.15 11.92 -31.09
N ARG A 455 6.67 13.15 -31.00
CA ARG A 455 7.54 13.58 -29.90
C ARG A 455 6.81 13.67 -28.55
N ARG A 456 5.52 14.00 -28.55
CA ARG A 456 4.68 14.07 -27.34
C ARG A 456 4.31 12.69 -26.79
N GLU A 457 4.47 11.63 -27.57
CA GLU A 457 4.28 10.24 -27.11
C GLU A 457 5.46 9.74 -26.26
N VAL A 458 6.59 10.46 -26.21
CA VAL A 458 7.72 10.09 -25.35
C VAL A 458 7.40 10.44 -23.89
N GLY A 459 7.48 9.45 -23.01
CA GLY A 459 7.29 9.64 -21.57
C GLY A 459 5.85 9.43 -21.09
N PRO A 460 5.57 9.78 -19.82
CA PRO A 460 6.51 10.27 -18.81
C PRO A 460 7.53 9.20 -18.39
N VAL A 461 8.71 9.61 -17.94
CA VAL A 461 9.79 8.68 -17.57
C VAL A 461 9.60 8.22 -16.13
N SER A 462 9.63 6.91 -15.88
CA SER A 462 9.51 6.36 -14.52
C SER A 462 10.83 5.83 -13.98
N VAL A 463 11.01 5.87 -12.66
CA VAL A 463 12.21 5.38 -11.97
C VAL A 463 11.81 4.42 -10.86
N ASN A 464 12.23 3.17 -10.98
CA ASN A 464 12.05 2.17 -9.93
C ASN A 464 13.38 1.95 -9.18
N PHE A 465 13.35 1.90 -7.85
CA PHE A 465 14.55 1.71 -7.04
C PHE A 465 14.25 1.15 -5.64
N THR A 466 15.29 0.64 -4.99
CA THR A 466 15.25 0.28 -3.57
C THR A 466 16.54 0.71 -2.87
N ILE A 467 16.41 1.47 -1.78
CA ILE A 467 17.52 1.97 -0.95
C ILE A 467 17.39 1.32 0.44
N PRO A 468 18.25 0.34 0.78
CA PRO A 468 18.30 -0.23 2.11
C PRO A 468 18.96 0.73 3.10
N MET A 469 18.60 0.58 4.38
CA MET A 469 19.08 1.37 5.51
C MET A 469 18.93 2.88 5.31
N TYR A 470 17.85 3.28 4.63
CA TYR A 470 17.54 4.67 4.33
C TYR A 470 16.04 4.89 4.46
N ASN A 471 15.67 6.04 5.02
CA ASN A 471 14.31 6.52 5.11
C ASN A 471 14.27 8.03 4.89
N VAL A 472 13.14 8.49 4.38
CA VAL A 472 12.91 9.84 3.90
C VAL A 472 12.07 10.63 4.89
N SER A 473 11.12 9.98 5.58
CA SER A 473 10.27 10.63 6.58
C SER A 473 11.00 11.05 7.86
N LYS A 474 12.26 10.61 8.03
CA LYS A 474 13.05 10.72 9.28
C LYS A 474 12.44 10.00 10.49
N LEU A 475 11.41 9.17 10.30
CA LEU A 475 10.91 8.29 11.35
C LEU A 475 12.03 7.33 11.80
N GLN A 476 12.35 7.30 13.10
CA GLN A 476 13.33 6.37 13.64
C GLN A 476 12.75 5.60 14.81
N VAL A 477 13.22 4.36 14.95
CA VAL A 477 13.01 3.54 16.13
C VAL A 477 14.17 3.80 17.09
N ARG A 478 13.86 4.42 18.23
CA ARG A 478 14.85 4.71 19.29
C ARG A 478 15.23 3.46 20.05
N TYR A 479 14.24 2.65 20.41
CA TYR A 479 14.47 1.35 21.03
C TYR A 479 13.34 0.36 20.74
N LEU A 480 13.71 -0.92 20.77
CA LEU A 480 12.82 -2.07 20.77
C LEU A 480 13.04 -2.84 22.07
N GLN A 481 12.07 -2.78 22.98
CA GLN A 481 12.11 -3.45 24.27
C GLN A 481 11.15 -4.62 24.27
N ILE A 482 11.63 -5.79 24.72
CA ILE A 482 10.81 -6.98 24.94
C ILE A 482 10.64 -7.12 26.44
N LEU A 483 9.41 -7.00 26.91
CA LEU A 483 9.04 -7.09 28.32
C LEU A 483 8.93 -8.56 28.69
N ASN A 484 10.07 -9.21 28.92
CA ASN A 484 10.11 -10.56 29.47
C ASN A 484 10.35 -10.53 30.98
N LYS A 485 9.73 -11.46 31.70
CA LYS A 485 9.93 -11.71 33.14
C LYS A 485 11.30 -12.33 33.45
N SER A 486 11.93 -13.03 32.49
CA SER A 486 13.25 -13.68 32.68
C SER A 486 14.41 -12.82 32.18
N LYS A 487 15.41 -12.57 33.06
CA LYS A 487 16.60 -11.75 32.76
C LYS A 487 17.56 -12.38 31.75
N ASP A 488 17.50 -13.70 31.55
CA ASP A 488 18.40 -14.43 30.66
C ASP A 488 17.87 -14.56 29.23
N TYR A 489 16.63 -14.14 28.97
CA TYR A 489 16.02 -14.21 27.65
C TYR A 489 16.53 -13.07 26.75
N LYS A 490 17.44 -13.40 25.83
CA LYS A 490 18.04 -12.45 24.88
C LYS A 490 17.73 -12.87 23.44
N PRO A 491 16.52 -12.60 22.94
CA PRO A 491 16.15 -12.90 21.56
C PRO A 491 16.92 -12.01 20.60
N TYR A 492 17.04 -12.48 19.36
CA TYR A 492 17.74 -11.75 18.31
C TYR A 492 16.83 -10.65 17.74
N ARG A 493 17.35 -9.42 17.64
CA ARG A 493 16.58 -8.23 17.27
C ARG A 493 17.15 -7.60 16.02
N TRP A 494 16.29 -7.25 15.08
CA TRP A 494 16.66 -6.50 13.89
C TRP A 494 15.73 -5.33 13.68
N VAL A 495 16.32 -4.20 13.31
CA VAL A 495 15.60 -3.04 12.80
C VAL A 495 16.27 -2.65 11.49
N ARG A 496 15.49 -2.48 10.41
CA ARG A 496 16.00 -1.95 9.15
C ARG A 496 15.01 -0.99 8.52
N TYR A 497 15.57 -0.06 7.76
CA TYR A 497 14.84 0.95 7.02
C TYR A 497 14.95 0.64 5.53
N ILE A 498 13.86 0.75 4.79
CA ILE A 498 13.84 0.46 3.35
C ILE A 498 13.02 1.55 2.67
N SER A 499 13.65 2.33 1.81
CA SER A 499 12.94 3.25 0.92
C SER A 499 12.84 2.62 -0.47
N GLN A 500 11.66 2.61 -1.05
CA GLN A 500 11.43 2.11 -2.40
C GLN A 500 10.48 3.03 -3.17
N SER A 501 10.64 3.06 -4.48
CA SER A 501 9.70 3.74 -5.38
C SER A 501 8.33 3.04 -5.39
N ASN A 502 7.25 3.81 -5.34
CA ASN A 502 5.91 3.36 -5.70
C ASN A 502 5.52 3.94 -7.07
N SER A 503 5.35 5.26 -7.14
CA SER A 503 5.13 6.00 -8.38
C SER A 503 6.14 7.15 -8.45
N TYR A 504 7.25 6.96 -9.16
CA TYR A 504 8.31 7.96 -9.26
C TYR A 504 8.47 8.38 -10.72
N VAL A 505 7.89 9.52 -11.08
CA VAL A 505 7.61 9.86 -12.48
C VAL A 505 8.12 11.26 -12.80
N CYS A 506 8.86 11.41 -13.88
CA CYS A 506 9.26 12.69 -14.45
C CYS A 506 8.51 12.94 -15.74
N ARG A 507 7.72 14.01 -15.79
CA ARG A 507 7.09 14.47 -17.03
C ARG A 507 8.16 15.09 -17.94
N LEU A 508 7.95 14.94 -19.24
CA LEU A 508 8.83 15.43 -20.31
C LEU A 508 8.31 16.75 -20.87
#